data_AF-A0A1B6G9L7-F1
#
_entry.id   AF-A0A1B6G9L7-F1
#
_cell.length_a   1.000
_cell.length_b   1.000
_cell.length_c   1.000
_cell.angle_alpha   90.00
_cell.angle_beta   90.00
_cell.angle_gamma   90.00
#
_symmetry.space_group_name_H-M   'P 1'
#
loop_
_entity.id
_entity.type
_entity.pdbx_description
1 polymer ?
#
loop_
_entity_poly.entity_id
_entity_poly.type
_entity_poly.pdbx_seq_one_letter_code
_entity_poly.pdbx_strand_id
1 'polypeptide(L)'
;IYARCLVSSDCAEVNDTDCVDGVCVCKTGFIPSKHKLSKCLKVPTGLGDECEEEAQCDHAVPDSDCRDNKCVCRHNYIFDSGRCWEKQMLGGNCNISLQCDDVEFATCA
;
A
#
# COMPACT_ATOMS: atom_id res chain seq x y z
N ILE A 1 -9.08 -7.32 -16.90
CA ILE A 1 -7.67 -6.89 -16.75
C ILE A 1 -6.78 -8.00 -17.34
N TYR A 2 -5.68 -7.66 -18.00
CA TYR A 2 -4.77 -8.57 -18.74
C TYR A 2 -5.31 -9.19 -20.04
N ALA A 3 -6.41 -8.66 -20.57
CA ALA A 3 -6.87 -9.00 -21.91
C ALA A 3 -6.03 -8.27 -22.97
N ARG A 4 -5.94 -8.84 -24.17
CA ARG A 4 -5.30 -8.17 -25.32
C ARG A 4 -6.16 -6.99 -25.78
N CYS A 5 -5.51 -5.89 -26.16
CA CYS A 5 -6.16 -4.68 -26.68
C CYS A 5 -5.30 -4.02 -27.76
N LEU A 6 -5.92 -3.14 -28.55
CA LEU A 6 -5.25 -2.25 -29.51
C LEU A 6 -5.40 -0.80 -29.10
N VAL A 7 -6.55 -0.46 -28.52
CA VAL A 7 -6.90 0.89 -28.06
C VAL A 7 -7.53 0.85 -26.68
N SER A 8 -7.49 1.97 -25.95
CA SER A 8 -8.02 2.06 -24.58
C SER A 8 -9.51 1.73 -24.47
N SER A 9 -10.29 1.98 -25.52
CA SER A 9 -11.72 1.62 -25.56
C SER A 9 -11.97 0.12 -25.53
N ASP A 10 -11.01 -0.72 -25.92
CA ASP A 10 -11.13 -2.19 -25.86
C ASP A 10 -11.16 -2.68 -24.41
N CYS A 11 -10.67 -1.87 -23.47
CA CYS A 11 -10.62 -2.18 -22.04
C CYS A 11 -11.81 -1.60 -21.26
N ALA A 12 -12.75 -0.92 -21.94
CA ALA A 12 -13.83 -0.15 -21.31
C ALA A 12 -14.81 -0.98 -20.43
N GLU A 13 -14.77 -2.31 -20.53
CA GLU A 13 -15.51 -3.23 -19.65
C GLU A 13 -15.11 -3.10 -18.17
N VAL A 14 -13.90 -2.59 -17.89
CA VAL A 14 -13.41 -2.35 -16.53
C VAL A 14 -13.02 -0.88 -16.39
N ASN A 15 -13.64 -0.19 -15.45
CA ASN A 15 -13.31 1.20 -15.13
C ASN A 15 -11.84 1.34 -14.71
N ASP A 16 -11.29 2.52 -14.98
CA ASP A 16 -9.92 2.89 -14.60
C ASP A 16 -8.84 1.97 -15.19
N THR A 17 -9.09 1.45 -16.39
CA THR A 17 -8.11 0.71 -17.19
C THR A 17 -7.65 1.48 -18.43
N ASP A 18 -6.48 1.12 -18.93
CA ASP A 18 -5.90 1.63 -20.17
C ASP A 18 -5.25 0.49 -20.97
N CYS A 19 -5.08 0.70 -22.27
CA CYS A 19 -4.37 -0.23 -23.13
C CYS A 19 -2.88 0.15 -23.20
N VAL A 20 -2.03 -0.63 -22.55
CA VAL A 20 -0.58 -0.41 -22.51
C VAL A 20 0.11 -1.66 -23.05
N ASP A 21 1.00 -1.48 -24.02
CA ASP A 21 1.75 -2.58 -24.66
C ASP A 21 0.85 -3.71 -25.21
N GLY A 22 -0.34 -3.35 -25.70
CA GLY A 22 -1.32 -4.28 -26.25
C GLY A 22 -2.06 -5.13 -25.20
N VAL A 23 -1.99 -4.73 -23.92
CA VAL A 23 -2.66 -5.41 -22.80
C VAL A 23 -3.42 -4.40 -21.93
N CYS A 24 -4.63 -4.76 -21.50
CA CYS A 24 -5.43 -3.95 -20.58
C CYS A 24 -4.85 -3.97 -19.17
N VAL A 25 -4.39 -2.82 -18.67
CA VAL A 25 -3.84 -2.62 -17.33
C VAL A 25 -4.62 -1.54 -16.58
N CYS A 26 -4.42 -1.42 -15.26
CA CYS A 26 -4.97 -0.27 -14.53
C CYS A 26 -4.26 1.02 -14.94
N LYS A 27 -5.00 2.13 -14.98
CA LYS A 27 -4.46 3.47 -15.26
C LYS A 27 -3.40 3.85 -14.22
N THR A 28 -2.54 4.79 -14.58
CA THR A 28 -1.59 5.42 -13.65
C THR A 28 -2.31 5.92 -12.40
N GLY A 29 -1.79 5.55 -11.22
CA GLY A 29 -2.42 5.86 -9.93
C GLY A 29 -3.49 4.87 -9.49
N PHE A 30 -3.66 3.76 -10.21
CA PHE A 30 -4.53 2.65 -9.83
C PHE A 30 -3.77 1.32 -9.88
N ILE A 31 -4.15 0.39 -9.02
CA ILE A 31 -3.61 -0.98 -8.97
C ILE A 31 -4.72 -2.02 -9.12
N PRO A 32 -4.44 -3.21 -9.65
CA PRO A 32 -5.43 -4.28 -9.70
C PRO A 32 -5.77 -4.76 -8.29
N SER A 33 -7.06 -4.91 -8.01
CA SER A 33 -7.55 -5.54 -6.79
C SER A 33 -7.08 -7.00 -6.73
N LYS A 34 -6.61 -7.43 -5.55
CA LYS A 34 -6.23 -8.82 -5.29
C LYS A 34 -7.47 -9.71 -5.12
N HIS A 35 -8.60 -9.15 -4.72
CA HIS A 35 -9.84 -9.90 -4.47
C HIS A 35 -10.81 -9.89 -5.66
N LYS A 36 -10.75 -8.87 -6.52
CA LYS A 36 -11.68 -8.65 -7.65
C LYS A 36 -10.89 -8.40 -8.93
N LEU A 37 -10.76 -9.43 -9.76
CA LEU A 37 -9.99 -9.41 -11.02
C LEU A 37 -10.42 -8.34 -12.05
N SER A 38 -11.62 -7.79 -11.91
CA SER A 38 -12.17 -6.73 -12.77
C SER A 38 -12.37 -5.43 -11.99
N LYS A 39 -11.45 -5.11 -11.07
CA LYS A 39 -11.48 -3.86 -10.32
C LYS A 39 -10.07 -3.27 -10.23
N CYS A 40 -9.97 -2.01 -10.61
CA CYS A 40 -8.81 -1.18 -10.32
C CYS A 40 -9.11 -0.33 -9.08
N LEU A 41 -8.14 -0.25 -8.18
CA LEU A 41 -8.23 0.46 -6.92
C LEU A 41 -7.30 1.65 -6.96
N LYS A 42 -7.81 2.82 -6.57
CA LYS A 42 -7.01 4.04 -6.51
C LYS A 42 -5.89 3.89 -5.48
N VAL A 43 -4.66 4.23 -5.87
CA VAL A 43 -3.51 4.24 -4.96
C VAL A 43 -3.67 5.44 -4.01
N PRO A 44 -3.64 5.22 -2.69
CA PRO A 44 -3.63 6.27 -1.66
C PRO A 44 -2.38 7.15 -1.77
N THR A 45 -2.44 8.35 -1.22
CA THR A 45 -1.27 9.25 -1.14
C THR A 45 -0.35 8.86 0.01
N GLY A 46 -0.91 8.33 1.10
CA GLY A 46 -0.16 7.92 2.28
C GLY A 46 -1.03 7.30 3.36
N LEU A 47 -0.52 7.29 4.59
CA LEU A 47 -1.28 6.83 5.75
C LEU A 47 -2.43 7.79 6.08
N GLY A 48 -3.53 7.25 6.61
CA GLY A 48 -4.75 7.97 6.95
C GLY A 48 -5.73 8.15 5.78
N ASP A 49 -5.26 7.95 4.55
CA ASP A 49 -6.09 7.96 3.35
C ASP A 49 -6.99 6.72 3.26
N GLU A 50 -8.10 6.88 2.53
CA GLU A 50 -9.07 5.81 2.33
C GLU A 50 -8.50 4.66 1.50
N CYS A 51 -8.82 3.45 1.91
CA CYS A 51 -8.42 2.22 1.23
C CYS A 51 -9.53 1.16 1.33
N GLU A 52 -9.47 0.18 0.44
CA GLU A 52 -10.30 -1.02 0.44
C GLU A 52 -9.49 -2.29 0.67
N GLU A 53 -8.23 -2.32 0.20
CA GLU A 53 -7.35 -3.47 0.27
C GLU A 53 -5.95 -3.08 0.75
N GLU A 54 -5.28 -3.99 1.46
CA GLU A 54 -3.89 -3.86 1.91
C GLU A 54 -2.94 -3.44 0.77
N ALA A 55 -3.13 -4.02 -0.43
CA ALA A 55 -2.27 -3.77 -1.58
C ALA A 55 -2.20 -2.29 -1.98
N GLN A 56 -3.26 -1.52 -1.74
CA GLN A 56 -3.30 -0.07 -2.01
C GLN A 56 -2.33 0.67 -1.11
N CYS A 57 -2.40 0.39 0.19
CA CYS A 57 -1.57 1.04 1.20
C CYS A 57 -0.12 0.60 1.04
N ASP A 58 0.14 -0.70 0.89
CA ASP A 58 1.50 -1.25 0.72
C ASP A 58 2.23 -0.67 -0.51
N HIS A 59 1.48 -0.37 -1.58
CA HIS A 59 2.01 0.31 -2.77
C HIS A 59 2.35 1.80 -2.52
N ALA A 60 1.60 2.48 -1.66
CA ALA A 60 1.82 3.90 -1.34
C ALA A 60 2.89 4.10 -0.26
N VAL A 61 2.79 3.32 0.82
CA VAL A 61 3.69 3.30 1.97
C VAL A 61 4.04 1.84 2.28
N PRO A 62 5.30 1.42 2.08
CA PRO A 62 5.72 0.07 2.42
C PRO A 62 5.41 -0.29 3.88
N ASP A 63 5.06 -1.55 4.13
CA ASP A 63 4.73 -2.08 5.45
C ASP A 63 3.49 -1.43 6.10
N SER A 64 2.58 -0.96 5.25
CA SER A 64 1.26 -0.50 5.66
C SER A 64 0.16 -1.49 5.27
N ASP A 65 -0.99 -1.31 5.90
CA ASP A 65 -2.16 -2.17 5.80
C ASP A 65 -3.43 -1.30 5.75
N CYS A 66 -4.50 -1.86 5.20
CA CYS A 66 -5.80 -1.22 5.17
C CYS A 66 -6.64 -1.70 6.36
N ARG A 67 -6.76 -0.86 7.40
CA ARG A 67 -7.57 -1.15 8.59
C ARG A 67 -8.59 -0.06 8.81
N ASP A 68 -9.84 -0.44 9.07
CA ASP A 68 -10.97 0.48 9.23
C ASP A 68 -11.14 1.45 8.05
N ASN A 69 -10.91 0.95 6.82
CA ASN A 69 -10.90 1.71 5.57
C ASN A 69 -9.84 2.82 5.50
N LYS A 70 -8.79 2.74 6.33
CA LYS A 70 -7.68 3.70 6.31
C LYS A 70 -6.34 3.01 6.23
N CYS A 71 -5.41 3.61 5.50
CA CYS A 71 -4.04 3.15 5.48
C CYS A 71 -3.38 3.43 6.84
N VAL A 72 -2.85 2.38 7.46
CA VAL A 72 -2.13 2.44 8.73
C VAL A 72 -0.90 1.54 8.64
N CYS A 73 0.09 1.72 9.51
CA CYS A 73 1.18 0.74 9.56
C CYS A 73 0.67 -0.65 9.93
N ARG A 74 1.33 -1.70 9.43
CA ARG A 74 1.04 -3.09 9.80
C ARG A 74 1.15 -3.30 11.31
N HIS A 75 0.63 -4.43 11.77
CA HIS A 75 0.82 -4.83 13.17
C HIS A 75 2.33 -4.97 13.48
N ASN A 76 2.76 -4.53 14.66
CA ASN A 76 4.17 -4.41 15.08
C ASN A 76 5.01 -3.39 14.29
N TYR A 77 4.39 -2.49 13.53
CA TYR A 77 5.07 -1.35 12.93
C TYR A 77 4.59 -0.05 13.55
N ILE A 78 5.48 0.95 13.60
CA ILE A 78 5.20 2.28 14.12
C ILE A 78 5.52 3.33 13.06
N PHE A 79 4.64 4.32 12.94
CA PHE A 79 4.79 5.37 11.95
C PHE A 79 5.75 6.45 12.44
N ASP A 80 6.75 6.77 11.63
CA ASP A 80 7.59 7.96 11.80
C ASP A 80 8.06 8.49 10.45
N SER A 81 8.01 9.83 10.30
CA SER A 81 8.59 10.53 9.15
C SER A 81 8.18 10.00 7.76
N GLY A 82 6.93 9.55 7.61
CA GLY A 82 6.41 9.06 6.33
C GLY A 82 6.68 7.57 6.05
N ARG A 83 7.23 6.82 7.02
CA ARG A 83 7.52 5.39 6.89
C ARG A 83 6.98 4.61 8.08
N CYS A 84 6.64 3.35 7.85
CA CYS A 84 6.38 2.37 8.90
C CYS A 84 7.69 1.68 9.29
N TRP A 85 8.08 1.80 10.55
CA TRP A 85 9.26 1.16 11.12
C TRP A 85 8.87 -0.07 11.92
N GLU A 86 9.54 -1.20 11.70
CA GLU A 86 9.31 -2.39 12.51
C GLU A 86 9.73 -2.11 13.96
N LYS A 87 8.82 -2.39 14.91
CA LYS A 87 9.12 -2.32 16.34
C LYS A 87 10.20 -3.34 16.69
N GLN A 88 11.13 -2.94 17.55
CA GLN A 88 12.31 -3.72 17.91
C GLN A 88 12.28 -4.14 19.38
N MET A 89 12.85 -5.30 19.64
CA MET A 89 13.13 -5.77 21.00
C MET A 89 14.47 -5.22 21.50
N LEU A 90 14.73 -5.33 22.80
CA LEU A 90 16.04 -5.01 23.37
C LEU A 90 17.16 -5.80 22.67
N GLY A 91 18.21 -5.07 22.28
CA GLY A 91 19.34 -5.63 21.52
C GLY A 91 19.09 -5.77 20.01
N GLY A 92 17.90 -5.40 19.52
CA GLY A 92 17.59 -5.29 18.10
C GLY A 92 18.28 -4.10 17.43
N ASN A 93 18.38 -4.14 16.11
CA ASN A 93 18.89 -3.02 15.33
C ASN A 93 17.76 -2.01 15.10
N CYS A 94 17.96 -0.78 15.55
CA CYS A 94 16.98 0.29 15.44
C CYS A 94 17.57 1.48 14.68
N ASN A 95 16.69 2.26 14.08
CA ASN A 95 17.00 3.54 13.43
C ASN A 95 16.46 4.72 14.22
N ILE A 96 15.36 4.53 14.95
CA ILE A 96 14.72 5.55 15.77
C ILE A 96 14.31 4.97 17.12
N SER A 97 14.34 5.80 18.18
CA SER A 97 13.93 5.36 19.53
C SER A 97 12.48 4.88 19.61
N LEU A 98 11.60 5.38 18.73
CA LEU A 98 10.20 4.99 18.66
C LEU A 98 9.99 3.50 18.31
N GLN A 99 10.98 2.85 17.68
CA GLN A 99 10.93 1.40 17.46
C GLN A 99 11.02 0.61 18.76
N CYS A 100 11.60 1.18 19.81
CA CYS A 100 11.81 0.55 21.12
C CYS A 100 10.70 0.89 22.13
N ASP A 101 9.61 1.55 21.70
CA ASP A 101 8.58 2.12 22.58
C ASP A 101 7.80 1.06 23.39
N ASP A 102 7.85 -0.21 22.98
CA ASP A 102 7.25 -1.32 23.73
C ASP A 102 8.05 -1.71 24.99
N VAL A 103 9.24 -1.13 25.19
CA VAL A 103 10.10 -1.35 26.36
C VAL A 103 10.31 -0.04 27.10
N GLU A 104 9.87 0.00 28.36
CA GLU A 104 9.96 1.20 29.18
C GLU A 104 11.42 1.70 29.30
N PHE A 105 11.61 2.99 29.04
CA PHE A 105 12.92 3.68 29.03
C PHE A 105 13.93 3.20 27.97
N ALA A 106 13.53 2.37 27.00
CA ALA A 106 14.40 1.99 25.92
C ALA A 106 14.55 3.12 24.89
N THR A 107 15.77 3.29 24.39
CA THR A 107 16.08 4.25 23.31
C THR A 107 16.97 3.57 22.29
N CYS A 108 17.00 4.11 21.08
CA CYS A 108 17.93 3.65 20.07
C CYS A 108 19.29 4.32 20.29
N ALA A 109 20.33 3.52 20.58
CA ALA A 109 21.66 3.98 20.96
C ALA A 109 22.77 3.08 20.43
#